data_AF-A0AAQ0CJ43-F1
#
_entry.id   AF-A0AAQ0CJ43-F1
#
_cell.length_a   1.000
_cell.length_b   1.000
_cell.length_c   1.000
_cell.angle_alpha   90.00
_cell.angle_beta   90.00
_cell.angle_gamma   90.00
#
_symmetry.space_group_name_H-M   'P 1'
#
loop_
_entity.id
_entity.type
_entity.pdbx_description
1 polymer ?
#
loop_
_entity_poly.entity_id
_entity_poly.type
_entity_poly.pdbx_seq_one_letter_code
_entity_poly.pdbx_strand_id
1 'polypeptide(L)'
;MKKMPDRERWIGWVALAWILAAVAIIGGIAAISMAGFIEVARPNSFGRMETVREPNVFIWAIAIGQAVSAAMLAAIFSMINSIYQNSCDQLSGENFGESEPDLGQYSDAAEGEVEPSNTESSYKGLKVISVHRASPLSGLIKEGFVLISVNKKPVLTELDAAKAVVKGKNIIEFLNSESVRQAYAIRMEPGPLHIKFET
;
A
#
# COMPACT_ATOMS: atom_id res chain seq x y z
N MET A 1 -13.91 -20.01 29.37
CA MET A 1 -13.74 -19.81 27.92
C MET A 1 -13.92 -18.34 27.62
N LYS A 2 -12.85 -17.62 27.27
CA LYS A 2 -12.90 -16.22 26.84
C LYS A 2 -13.45 -16.22 25.41
N LYS A 3 -14.61 -15.63 25.18
CA LYS A 3 -15.21 -15.53 23.83
C LYS A 3 -14.38 -14.50 23.08
N MET A 4 -13.59 -14.94 22.10
CA MET A 4 -12.81 -14.03 21.25
C MET A 4 -13.76 -13.15 20.42
N PRO A 5 -13.41 -11.88 20.14
CA PRO A 5 -14.21 -11.02 19.28
C PRO A 5 -14.23 -11.57 17.85
N ASP A 6 -15.40 -11.47 17.20
CA ASP A 6 -15.63 -11.97 15.84
C ASP A 6 -15.06 -11.00 14.80
N ARG A 7 -13.90 -11.36 14.22
CA ARG A 7 -13.12 -10.58 13.26
C ARG A 7 -13.87 -10.27 11.96
N GLU A 8 -14.83 -11.13 11.57
CA GLU A 8 -15.51 -11.05 10.28
C GLU A 8 -16.84 -10.30 10.33
N ARG A 9 -17.28 -9.89 11.52
CA ARG A 9 -18.59 -9.27 11.74
C ARG A 9 -18.90 -8.07 10.82
N TRP A 10 -17.86 -7.32 10.42
CA TRP A 10 -18.00 -6.10 9.63
C TRP A 10 -17.74 -6.30 8.12
N ILE A 11 -17.23 -7.47 7.71
CA ILE A 11 -16.90 -7.72 6.29
C ILE A 11 -18.13 -7.68 5.39
N GLY A 12 -19.26 -8.19 5.89
CA GLY A 12 -20.55 -8.14 5.18
C GLY A 12 -21.07 -6.71 4.99
N TRP A 13 -20.83 -5.82 5.94
CA TRP A 13 -21.20 -4.41 5.84
C TRP A 13 -20.34 -3.66 4.83
N VAL A 14 -19.04 -3.95 4.79
CA VAL A 14 -18.13 -3.39 3.78
C VAL A 14 -18.56 -3.84 2.38
N ALA A 15 -18.82 -5.13 2.19
CA ALA A 15 -19.29 -5.65 0.91
C ALA A 15 -20.62 -5.00 0.48
N LEU A 16 -21.57 -4.87 1.40
CA LEU A 16 -22.84 -4.19 1.13
C LEU A 16 -22.65 -2.71 0.74
N ALA A 17 -21.74 -1.99 1.40
CA ALA A 17 -21.43 -0.61 1.07
C ALA A 17 -20.84 -0.46 -0.34
N TRP A 18 -19.94 -1.36 -0.74
CA TRP A 18 -19.40 -1.37 -2.10
C TRP A 18 -20.43 -1.73 -3.17
N ILE A 19 -21.35 -2.66 -2.88
CA ILE A 19 -22.47 -2.97 -3.78
C ILE A 19 -23.36 -1.74 -3.97
N LEU A 20 -23.71 -1.04 -2.88
CA LEU A 20 -24.49 0.20 -2.96
C LEU A 20 -23.76 1.29 -3.76
N ALA A 21 -22.44 1.41 -3.60
CA ALA A 21 -21.64 2.35 -4.38
C ALA A 21 -21.66 2.01 -5.88
N ALA A 22 -21.53 0.73 -6.25
CA ALA A 22 -21.63 0.29 -7.63
C ALA A 22 -23.02 0.59 -8.24
N VAL A 23 -24.08 0.33 -7.48
CA VAL A 23 -25.46 0.65 -7.90
C VAL A 23 -25.64 2.16 -8.08
N ALA A 24 -25.09 2.99 -7.19
CA ALA A 24 -25.16 4.44 -7.31
C ALA A 24 -24.44 4.96 -8.57
N ILE A 25 -23.28 4.39 -8.91
CA ILE A 25 -22.54 4.73 -10.13
C ILE A 25 -23.35 4.36 -11.38
N ILE A 26 -23.87 3.14 -11.45
CA ILE A 26 -24.69 2.67 -12.58
C ILE A 26 -25.95 3.52 -12.71
N GLY A 27 -26.62 3.81 -11.59
CA GLY A 27 -27.79 4.68 -11.53
C GLY A 27 -27.49 6.10 -12.01
N GLY A 28 -26.34 6.66 -11.62
CA GLY A 28 -25.88 7.98 -12.08
C GLY A 28 -25.66 8.02 -13.59
N ILE A 29 -25.01 6.99 -14.15
CA ILE A 29 -24.81 6.87 -15.61
C ILE A 29 -26.16 6.78 -16.34
N ALA A 30 -27.10 5.99 -15.82
CA ALA A 30 -28.44 5.87 -16.39
C ALA A 30 -29.23 7.19 -16.30
N ALA A 31 -29.11 7.93 -15.20
CA ALA A 31 -29.76 9.24 -15.06
C ALA A 31 -29.20 10.27 -16.06
N ILE A 32 -27.88 10.26 -16.27
CA ILE A 32 -27.24 11.12 -17.27
C ILE A 32 -27.65 10.72 -18.69
N SER A 33 -27.78 9.43 -19.00
CA SER A 33 -28.18 9.00 -20.35
C SER A 33 -29.63 9.38 -20.68
N MET A 34 -30.52 9.36 -19.69
CA MET A 34 -31.94 9.67 -19.88
C MET A 34 -32.25 11.17 -19.80
N ALA A 35 -31.61 11.91 -18.89
CA ALA A 35 -31.96 13.28 -18.54
C ALA A 35 -30.76 14.25 -18.50
N GLY A 36 -29.57 13.80 -18.89
CA GLY A 36 -28.33 14.59 -18.81
C GLY A 36 -28.22 15.70 -19.85
N PHE A 37 -29.17 15.79 -20.80
CA PHE A 37 -29.22 16.84 -21.81
C PHE A 37 -30.60 17.47 -21.86
N ILE A 38 -30.64 18.79 -21.98
CA ILE A 38 -31.86 19.58 -22.19
C ILE A 38 -31.79 20.24 -23.57
N GLU A 39 -32.95 20.37 -24.21
CA GLU A 39 -33.07 21.08 -25.48
C GLU A 39 -33.45 22.54 -25.18
N VAL A 40 -32.55 23.46 -25.53
CA VAL A 40 -32.74 24.90 -25.32
C VAL A 40 -32.86 25.55 -26.69
N ALA A 41 -33.92 26.34 -26.89
CA ALA A 41 -34.08 27.10 -28.12
C ALA A 41 -33.16 28.34 -28.09
N ARG A 42 -32.23 28.43 -29.05
CA ARG A 42 -31.37 29.61 -29.22
C ARG A 42 -31.56 30.21 -30.62
N PRO A 43 -31.50 31.55 -30.74
CA PRO A 43 -31.44 32.18 -32.04
C PRO A 43 -30.06 31.92 -32.68
N ASN A 44 -30.04 31.40 -33.89
CA ASN A 44 -28.82 31.29 -34.69
C ASN A 44 -28.40 32.66 -35.23
N SER A 45 -27.24 32.73 -35.90
CA SER A 45 -26.69 33.98 -36.49
C SER A 45 -27.60 34.64 -37.53
N PHE A 46 -28.63 33.93 -37.99
CA PHE A 46 -29.64 34.39 -38.96
C PHE A 46 -30.98 34.74 -38.29
N GLY A 47 -31.05 34.76 -36.95
CA GLY A 47 -32.25 35.09 -36.19
C GLY A 47 -33.34 34.01 -36.21
N ARG A 48 -33.03 32.79 -36.68
CA ARG A 48 -33.94 31.64 -36.62
C ARG A 48 -33.76 30.89 -35.32
N MET A 49 -34.87 30.42 -34.75
CA MET A 49 -34.84 29.58 -33.54
C MET A 49 -34.41 28.17 -33.92
N GLU A 50 -33.29 27.71 -33.36
CA GLU A 50 -32.82 26.33 -33.46
C GLU A 50 -32.80 25.70 -32.07
N THR A 51 -33.14 24.42 -31.98
CA THR A 51 -33.02 23.64 -30.74
C THR A 51 -31.61 23.09 -30.63
N VAL A 52 -30.88 23.49 -29.59
CA VAL A 52 -29.53 23.01 -29.31
C VAL A 52 -29.58 22.14 -28.06
N ARG A 53 -28.89 21.00 -28.10
CA ARG A 53 -28.70 20.15 -26.92
C ARG A 53 -27.60 20.71 -26.03
N GLU A 54 -27.95 21.03 -24.80
CA GLU A 54 -27.03 21.50 -23.77
C GLU A 54 -27.02 20.54 -22.58
N PRO A 55 -25.87 20.34 -21.91
CA PRO A 55 -25.79 19.47 -20.75
C PRO A 55 -26.59 20.05 -19.59
N ASN A 56 -27.41 19.21 -18.96
CA ASN A 56 -28.15 19.58 -17.75
C ASN A 56 -27.22 19.47 -16.54
N VAL A 57 -26.55 20.58 -16.21
CA VAL A 57 -25.55 20.65 -15.13
C VAL A 57 -26.08 20.12 -13.80
N PHE A 58 -27.38 20.28 -13.49
CA PHE A 58 -27.96 19.76 -12.25
C PHE A 58 -27.98 18.24 -12.19
N ILE A 59 -28.41 17.57 -13.26
CA ILE A 59 -28.44 16.11 -13.33
C ILE A 59 -27.02 15.55 -13.25
N TRP A 60 -26.09 16.17 -13.96
CA TRP A 60 -24.68 15.80 -13.91
C TRP A 60 -24.09 15.97 -12.50
N ALA A 61 -24.35 17.10 -11.84
CA ALA A 61 -23.86 17.37 -10.49
C ALA A 61 -24.43 16.38 -9.46
N ILE A 62 -25.73 16.06 -9.53
CA ILE A 62 -26.36 15.08 -8.64
C ILE A 62 -25.77 13.69 -8.87
N ALA A 63 -25.67 13.25 -10.13
CA ALA A 63 -25.14 11.93 -10.46
C ALA A 63 -23.68 11.75 -9.99
N ILE A 64 -22.82 12.73 -10.25
CA ILE A 64 -21.43 12.72 -9.79
C ILE A 64 -21.35 12.79 -8.26
N GLY A 65 -22.12 13.70 -7.65
CA GLY A 65 -22.14 13.88 -6.21
C GLY A 65 -22.57 12.60 -5.46
N GLN A 66 -23.58 11.89 -5.97
CA GLN A 66 -24.02 10.61 -5.42
C GLN A 66 -22.95 9.52 -5.56
N ALA A 67 -22.31 9.42 -6.72
CA ALA A 67 -21.25 8.44 -6.94
C ALA A 67 -20.05 8.66 -6.00
N VAL A 68 -19.59 9.91 -5.88
CA VAL A 68 -18.48 10.28 -4.99
C VAL A 68 -18.84 10.04 -3.53
N SER A 69 -20.04 10.45 -3.10
CA SER A 69 -20.48 10.27 -1.71
C SER A 69 -20.61 8.78 -1.34
N ALA A 70 -21.13 7.95 -2.24
CA ALA A 70 -21.26 6.51 -2.01
C ALA A 70 -19.89 5.81 -1.95
N ALA A 71 -18.96 6.21 -2.81
CA ALA A 71 -17.58 5.71 -2.79
C ALA A 71 -16.85 6.12 -1.50
N MET A 72 -16.99 7.37 -1.06
CA MET A 72 -16.43 7.83 0.21
C MET A 72 -17.01 7.05 1.40
N LEU A 73 -18.31 6.82 1.42
CA LEU A 73 -18.96 6.04 2.48
C LEU A 73 -18.41 4.60 2.51
N ALA A 74 -18.28 3.95 1.35
CA ALA A 74 -17.68 2.61 1.26
C ALA A 74 -16.22 2.58 1.74
N ALA A 75 -15.44 3.62 1.42
CA ALA A 75 -14.07 3.76 1.89
C ALA A 75 -14.00 3.92 3.42
N ILE A 76 -14.89 4.73 4.02
CA ILE A 76 -14.96 4.89 5.48
C ILE A 76 -15.31 3.57 6.16
N PHE A 77 -16.30 2.83 5.66
CA PHE A 77 -16.63 1.51 6.21
C PHE A 77 -15.47 0.53 6.08
N SER A 78 -14.73 0.58 4.98
CA SER A 78 -13.52 -0.23 4.78
C SER A 78 -12.43 0.13 5.79
N MET A 79 -12.23 1.43 6.05
CA MET A 79 -11.27 1.93 7.05
C MET A 79 -11.66 1.50 8.46
N ILE A 80 -12.93 1.64 8.84
CA ILE A 80 -13.44 1.22 10.16
C ILE A 80 -13.25 -0.29 10.34
N ASN A 81 -13.55 -1.08 9.30
CA ASN A 81 -13.34 -2.53 9.33
C ASN A 81 -11.86 -2.89 9.51
N SER A 82 -10.94 -2.21 8.81
CA SER A 82 -9.50 -2.41 8.98
C SER A 82 -9.04 -2.09 10.41
N ILE A 83 -9.49 -0.98 10.99
CA ILE A 83 -9.18 -0.62 12.38
C ILE A 83 -9.73 -1.67 13.36
N TYR A 84 -10.95 -2.16 13.12
CA TYR A 84 -11.56 -3.20 13.94
C TYR A 84 -10.78 -4.51 13.90
N GLN A 85 -10.37 -4.94 12.71
CA GLN A 85 -9.56 -6.15 12.52
C GLN A 85 -8.19 -6.00 13.21
N ASN A 86 -7.49 -4.88 12.98
CA ASN A 86 -6.23 -4.59 13.67
C ASN A 86 -6.36 -4.59 15.19
N SER A 87 -7.48 -4.08 15.72
CA SER A 87 -7.73 -4.08 17.17
C SER A 87 -8.01 -5.49 17.72
N CYS A 88 -8.69 -6.35 16.94
CA CYS A 88 -8.91 -7.75 17.31
C CYS A 88 -7.60 -8.56 17.26
N ASP A 89 -6.75 -8.28 16.27
CA ASP A 89 -5.44 -8.93 16.10
C ASP A 89 -4.50 -8.56 17.28
N GLN A 90 -4.49 -7.29 17.72
CA GLN A 90 -3.78 -6.87 18.94
C GLN A 90 -4.28 -7.53 20.23
N LEU A 91 -5.59 -7.78 20.35
CA LEU A 91 -6.20 -8.38 21.55
C LEU A 91 -6.09 -9.91 21.59
N SER A 92 -5.95 -10.56 20.44
CA SER A 92 -5.78 -12.02 20.33
C SER A 92 -4.35 -12.47 20.61
N GLY A 93 -3.39 -11.54 20.68
CA GLY A 93 -2.00 -11.84 21.03
C GLY A 93 -1.28 -12.66 19.95
N GLU A 94 -1.85 -12.74 18.74
CA GLU A 94 -1.18 -13.29 17.58
C GLU A 94 -0.29 -12.22 16.95
N ASN A 95 0.97 -12.61 16.75
CA ASN A 95 1.99 -11.86 16.03
C ASN A 95 1.41 -11.18 14.78
N PHE A 96 1.84 -9.95 14.48
CA PHE A 96 1.53 -9.22 13.25
C PHE A 96 2.13 -9.91 12.01
N GLY A 97 1.68 -11.12 11.71
CA GLY A 97 1.97 -11.89 10.52
C GLY A 97 0.80 -11.79 9.55
N GLU A 98 1.06 -11.17 8.40
CA GLU A 98 0.29 -11.30 7.16
C GLU A 98 -1.21 -11.02 7.23
N SER A 99 -1.57 -9.76 6.99
CA SER A 99 -2.79 -9.44 6.27
C SER A 99 -2.44 -8.40 5.21
N GLU A 100 -1.92 -8.87 4.07
CA GLU A 100 -1.80 -8.08 2.84
C GLU A 100 -3.19 -7.55 2.43
N PRO A 101 -3.36 -6.24 2.21
CA PRO A 101 -4.39 -5.76 1.29
C PRO A 101 -3.81 -5.79 -0.13
N ASP A 102 -4.45 -6.58 -0.99
CA ASP A 102 -4.23 -6.61 -2.43
C ASP A 102 -4.60 -5.25 -3.05
N LEU A 103 -3.59 -4.42 -3.29
CA LEU A 103 -3.69 -3.17 -4.05
C LEU A 103 -2.59 -3.16 -5.12
N GLY A 104 -3.00 -3.51 -6.34
CA GLY A 104 -2.15 -3.40 -7.51
C GLY A 104 -1.65 -1.97 -7.74
N GLN A 105 -0.40 -1.90 -8.23
CA GLN A 105 0.25 -0.76 -8.89
C GLN A 105 0.28 0.56 -8.10
N TYR A 106 1.43 0.89 -7.50
CA TYR A 106 2.38 1.89 -7.99
C TYR A 106 3.66 1.81 -7.13
N SER A 107 4.77 2.27 -7.68
CA SER A 107 6.10 2.31 -7.06
C SER A 107 6.10 2.86 -5.64
N ASP A 108 6.83 2.21 -4.72
CA ASP A 108 7.96 2.80 -4.00
C ASP A 108 8.46 1.84 -2.93
N ALA A 109 9.75 1.97 -2.59
CA ALA A 109 10.48 1.11 -1.67
C ALA A 109 9.77 1.01 -0.31
N ALA A 110 9.23 -0.16 0.01
CA ALA A 110 8.65 -0.46 1.31
C ALA A 110 9.77 -0.75 2.32
N GLU A 111 9.98 0.18 3.27
CA GLU A 111 10.66 -0.09 4.53
C GLU A 111 9.81 -1.06 5.34
N GLY A 112 10.28 -2.30 5.46
CA GLY A 112 9.69 -3.31 6.35
C GLY A 112 10.45 -3.34 7.66
N GLU A 113 9.89 -2.75 8.71
CA GLU A 113 10.34 -3.05 10.07
C GLU A 113 9.96 -4.50 10.39
N VAL A 114 10.95 -5.34 10.61
CA VAL A 114 10.75 -6.75 10.96
C VAL A 114 10.82 -6.88 12.46
N GLU A 115 9.70 -7.23 13.09
CA GLU A 115 9.65 -7.47 14.54
C GLU A 115 10.70 -8.52 14.97
N PRO A 116 11.33 -8.30 16.15
CA PRO A 116 12.50 -9.05 16.58
C PRO A 116 12.12 -10.45 17.04
N SER A 117 12.64 -11.47 16.37
CA SER A 117 12.68 -12.83 16.93
C SER A 117 13.63 -12.85 18.14
N ASN A 118 13.08 -13.18 19.30
CA ASN A 118 13.77 -13.28 20.59
C ASN A 118 15.15 -13.97 20.54
N THR A 119 16.13 -13.23 21.08
CA THR A 119 17.29 -13.68 21.88
C THR A 119 18.37 -14.54 21.23
N GLU A 120 19.43 -13.89 20.75
CA GLU A 120 20.83 -14.31 21.00
C GLU A 120 21.77 -13.10 20.80
N SER A 121 22.38 -12.63 21.90
CA SER A 121 23.23 -11.43 22.01
C SER A 121 24.65 -11.62 21.44
N SER A 122 24.77 -12.20 20.25
CA SER A 122 26.04 -12.35 19.53
C SER A 122 25.83 -12.35 18.02
N TYR A 123 25.21 -11.29 17.49
CA TYR A 123 25.10 -11.13 16.04
C TYR A 123 26.49 -10.85 15.45
N LYS A 124 27.11 -11.90 14.90
CA LYS A 124 28.27 -11.77 14.01
C LYS A 124 27.74 -11.26 12.66
N GLY A 125 27.77 -9.95 12.46
CA GLY A 125 27.35 -9.31 11.22
C GLY A 125 28.38 -8.28 10.76
N LEU A 126 28.19 -7.78 9.54
CA LEU A 126 29.09 -6.80 8.94
C LEU A 126 28.62 -5.39 9.25
N LYS A 127 29.42 -4.61 9.97
CA LYS A 127 29.09 -3.22 10.27
C LYS A 127 29.26 -2.35 9.03
N VAL A 128 28.25 -1.55 8.74
CA VAL A 128 28.20 -0.60 7.62
C VAL A 128 29.03 0.64 7.98
N ILE A 129 30.11 0.88 7.23
CA ILE A 129 30.92 2.10 7.35
C ILE A 129 30.33 3.20 6.49
N SER A 130 30.01 2.89 5.22
CA SER A 130 29.44 3.87 4.29
C SER A 130 28.66 3.18 3.17
N VAL A 131 27.67 3.90 2.64
CA VAL A 131 26.77 3.40 1.59
C VAL A 131 27.00 4.25 0.34
N HIS A 132 27.36 3.60 -0.77
CA HIS A 132 27.56 4.31 -2.03
C HIS A 132 26.23 4.77 -2.61
N ARG A 133 26.19 5.94 -3.27
CA ARG A 133 24.95 6.46 -3.92
C ARG A 133 24.37 5.55 -5.00
N ALA A 134 25.19 4.68 -5.58
CA ALA A 134 24.76 3.69 -6.56
C ALA A 134 24.17 2.42 -5.93
N SER A 135 24.23 2.29 -4.61
CA SER A 135 23.61 1.17 -3.90
C SER A 135 22.08 1.30 -3.95
N PRO A 136 21.35 0.22 -4.24
CA PRO A 136 19.89 0.20 -4.10
C PRO A 136 19.40 0.45 -2.67
N LEU A 137 20.29 0.35 -1.69
CA LEU A 137 20.05 0.61 -0.28
C LEU A 137 20.40 2.05 0.13
N SER A 138 20.83 2.90 -0.81
CA SER A 138 21.14 4.30 -0.56
C SER A 138 19.91 5.05 -0.06
N GLY A 139 19.99 5.60 1.15
CA GLY A 139 18.91 6.35 1.80
C GLY A 139 18.08 5.52 2.79
N LEU A 140 18.10 4.19 2.68
CA LEU A 140 17.37 3.28 3.57
C LEU A 140 18.20 2.87 4.79
N ILE A 141 19.51 2.72 4.61
CA ILE A 141 20.45 2.35 5.68
C ILE A 141 21.46 3.48 5.91
N LYS A 142 21.96 3.57 7.15
CA LYS A 142 22.94 4.57 7.57
C LYS A 142 24.20 3.91 8.10
N GLU A 143 25.26 4.71 8.22
CA GLU A 143 26.51 4.31 8.87
C GLU A 143 26.22 3.83 10.29
N GLY A 144 26.89 2.76 10.72
CA GLY A 144 26.69 2.14 12.03
C GLY A 144 25.65 1.01 12.05
N PHE A 145 24.89 0.79 10.97
CA PHE A 145 24.01 -0.38 10.85
C PHE A 145 24.86 -1.66 10.73
N VAL A 146 24.31 -2.82 11.11
CA VAL A 146 25.00 -4.11 11.01
C VAL A 146 24.21 -5.04 10.09
N LEU A 147 24.79 -5.46 8.97
CA LEU A 147 24.20 -6.46 8.09
C LEU A 147 24.23 -7.83 8.76
N ILE A 148 23.07 -8.46 8.91
CA ILE A 148 22.91 -9.77 9.57
C ILE A 148 22.77 -10.87 8.52
N SER A 149 21.83 -10.68 7.57
CA SER A 149 21.49 -11.73 6.61
C SER A 149 21.00 -11.17 5.27
N VAL A 150 21.20 -11.94 4.21
CA VAL A 150 20.65 -11.70 2.87
C VAL A 150 19.92 -12.96 2.45
N ASN A 151 18.64 -12.86 2.12
CA ASN A 151 17.76 -13.97 1.75
C ASN A 151 17.79 -15.13 2.76
N LYS A 152 17.73 -14.80 4.06
CA LYS A 152 17.82 -15.75 5.18
C LYS A 152 19.17 -16.46 5.32
N LYS A 153 20.20 -16.07 4.55
CA LYS A 153 21.57 -16.59 4.69
C LYS A 153 22.38 -15.60 5.55
N PRO A 154 22.99 -16.06 6.66
CA PRO A 154 23.85 -15.19 7.46
C PRO A 154 25.06 -14.76 6.65
N VAL A 155 25.46 -13.50 6.81
CA VAL A 155 26.57 -12.90 6.06
C VAL A 155 27.67 -12.49 7.02
N LEU A 156 28.85 -13.08 6.84
CA LEU A 156 30.05 -12.78 7.63
C LEU A 156 31.12 -12.02 6.84
N THR A 157 31.06 -12.06 5.52
CA THR A 157 32.02 -11.38 4.63
C THR A 157 31.29 -10.66 3.49
N GLU A 158 31.88 -9.59 2.95
CA GLU A 158 31.30 -8.84 1.83
C GLU A 158 31.05 -9.75 0.62
N LEU A 159 31.94 -10.72 0.40
CA LEU A 159 31.83 -11.70 -0.67
C LEU A 159 30.60 -12.63 -0.47
N ASP A 160 30.30 -13.01 0.76
CA ASP A 160 29.11 -13.80 1.08
C ASP A 160 27.83 -13.00 0.84
N ALA A 161 27.87 -11.69 1.16
CA ALA A 161 26.77 -10.78 0.91
C ALA A 161 26.47 -10.72 -0.59
N ALA A 162 27.49 -10.48 -1.42
CA ALA A 162 27.36 -10.39 -2.87
C ALA A 162 26.87 -11.69 -3.51
N LYS A 163 27.31 -12.85 -2.99
CA LYS A 163 26.85 -14.18 -3.46
C LYS A 163 25.42 -14.52 -3.06
N ALA A 164 24.94 -13.95 -1.95
CA ALA A 164 23.59 -14.21 -1.46
C ALA A 164 22.52 -13.41 -2.21
N VAL A 165 22.91 -12.34 -2.91
CA VAL A 165 22.03 -11.56 -3.78
C VAL A 165 21.66 -12.37 -5.03
N VAL A 166 20.36 -12.56 -5.24
CA VAL A 166 19.81 -13.22 -6.42
C VAL A 166 19.15 -12.20 -7.34
N LYS A 167 18.97 -12.57 -8.61
CA LYS A 167 18.22 -11.74 -9.55
C LYS A 167 16.75 -11.66 -9.12
N GLY A 168 16.24 -10.44 -8.93
CA GLY A 168 14.85 -10.21 -8.53
C GLY A 168 14.74 -9.73 -7.09
N LYS A 169 13.69 -10.12 -6.37
CA LYS A 169 13.40 -9.66 -5.01
C LYS A 169 14.37 -10.31 -4.01
N ASN A 170 15.09 -9.49 -3.25
CA ASN A 170 15.97 -9.88 -2.17
C ASN A 170 15.46 -9.32 -0.85
N ILE A 171 15.56 -10.10 0.23
CA ILE A 171 15.26 -9.67 1.59
C ILE A 171 16.59 -9.49 2.32
N ILE A 172 16.91 -8.27 2.73
CA ILE A 172 18.18 -7.95 3.36
C ILE A 172 17.91 -7.42 4.77
N GLU A 173 18.50 -8.07 5.77
CA GLU A 173 18.25 -7.79 7.17
C GLU A 173 19.44 -7.08 7.81
N PHE A 174 19.16 -5.92 8.40
CA PHE A 174 20.11 -5.11 9.14
C PHE A 174 19.69 -4.96 10.60
N LEU A 175 20.65 -4.66 11.45
CA LEU A 175 20.47 -4.11 12.78
C LEU A 175 20.72 -2.60 12.70
N ASN A 176 19.79 -1.78 13.19
CA ASN A 176 20.01 -0.34 13.28
C ASN A 176 20.90 0.01 14.49
N SER A 177 21.21 1.30 14.67
CA SER A 177 22.01 1.79 15.81
C SER A 177 21.40 1.54 17.19
N GLU A 178 20.09 1.30 17.24
CA GLU A 178 19.32 1.01 18.47
C GLU A 178 19.19 -0.50 18.71
N SER A 179 19.89 -1.32 17.92
CA SER A 179 19.80 -2.78 17.94
C SER A 179 18.46 -3.37 17.53
N VAL A 180 17.63 -2.60 16.81
CA VAL A 180 16.37 -3.06 16.22
C VAL A 180 16.67 -3.69 14.86
N ARG A 181 16.08 -4.86 14.60
CA ARG A 181 16.20 -5.57 13.32
C ARG A 181 15.25 -4.94 12.30
N GLN A 182 15.75 -4.65 11.12
CA GLN A 182 14.98 -4.09 10.01
C GLN A 182 15.26 -4.93 8.76
N ALA A 183 14.23 -5.25 7.97
CA ALA A 183 14.44 -6.00 6.74
C ALA A 183 13.89 -5.25 5.52
N TYR A 184 14.75 -5.09 4.53
CA TYR A 184 14.41 -4.39 3.31
C TYR A 184 14.18 -5.40 2.19
N ALA A 185 13.02 -5.31 1.55
CA ALA A 185 12.68 -6.09 0.38
C ALA A 185 12.98 -5.28 -0.90
N ILE A 186 14.10 -5.56 -1.57
CA ILE A 186 14.58 -4.76 -2.70
C ILE A 186 14.83 -5.64 -3.92
N ARG A 187 14.45 -5.16 -5.10
CA ARG A 187 14.77 -5.83 -6.37
C ARG A 187 16.18 -5.46 -6.83
N MET A 188 17.04 -6.44 -7.05
CA MET A 188 18.45 -6.24 -7.42
C MET A 188 18.90 -7.25 -8.47
N GLU A 189 19.93 -6.90 -9.23
CA GLU A 189 20.70 -7.85 -10.03
C GLU A 189 21.80 -8.50 -9.17
N PRO A 190 22.24 -9.74 -9.48
CA PRO A 190 23.34 -10.38 -8.76
C PRO A 190 24.61 -9.52 -8.81
N GLY A 191 25.23 -9.27 -7.66
CA GLY A 191 26.41 -8.42 -7.60
C GLY A 191 26.67 -7.82 -6.22
N PRO A 192 27.67 -6.94 -6.11
CA PRO A 192 28.00 -6.29 -4.86
C PRO A 192 26.88 -5.34 -4.43
N LEU A 193 26.66 -5.22 -3.12
CA LEU A 193 25.67 -4.29 -2.55
C LEU A 193 26.10 -2.82 -2.66
N HIS A 194 27.34 -2.55 -3.07
CA HIS A 194 27.96 -1.21 -3.08
C HIS A 194 27.94 -0.53 -1.70
N ILE A 195 28.17 -1.32 -0.65
CA ILE A 195 28.28 -0.88 0.74
C ILE A 195 29.68 -1.24 1.22
N LYS A 196 30.36 -0.31 1.90
CA LYS A 196 31.64 -0.60 2.54
C LYS A 196 31.39 -1.11 3.96
N PHE A 197 31.95 -2.26 4.27
CA PHE A 197 31.84 -2.90 5.58
C PHE A 197 33.15 -2.77 6.38
N GLU A 198 33.02 -2.78 7.71
CA GLU A 198 34.16 -2.92 8.62
C GLU A 198 34.64 -4.38 8.58
N THR A 199 35.80 -4.59 7.97
CA THR A 199 36.52 -5.87 7.89
C THR A 199 37.33 -6.15 9.13
#